data_AF-A0A1F9YN38-F1
#
_entry.id   AF-A0A1F9YN38-F1
#
_cell.length_a   1.000
_cell.length_b   1.000
_cell.length_c   1.000
_cell.angle_alpha   90.00
_cell.angle_beta   90.00
_cell.angle_gamma   90.00
#
_symmetry.space_group_name_H-M   'P 1'
#
loop_
_entity.id
_entity.type
_entity.pdbx_description
1 polymer ?
#
loop_
_entity_poly.entity_id
_entity_poly.type
_entity_poly.pdbx_seq_one_letter_code
_entity_poly.pdbx_strand_id
1 'polypeptide(L)'
;MPSYKDWLRASWDDYVRRWPTLMAVAGVGGAATLLGAFLPLLAALLASSMGVETWTAFGLGGSVALGVGFWLSTWTQAAILRAVVCDEGTAEALSRSWEMTSAFAWVLCLFMLAAGGGFYLLLVPGILLGVLFFFAPVYQMSGEAEGMRAMELSWARVRPRMGEAGLRLSAAGLITMAPSWIPFVGWLIAPFWSPFGIVASARLARDLRDAAPDAQPPRLGALVAGLSLVCALGVGLSCWGGLRAYSRLREAALSGNLFAAGLDQETGNALIAVLSGTASEGQRQKAFDFAVVRSSVIFTAP
;
A
#
# COMPACT_ATOMS: atom_id res chain seq x y z
N MET A 1 -8.44 21.28 -20.88
CA MET A 1 -8.50 21.06 -19.42
C MET A 1 -8.66 22.42 -18.74
N PRO A 2 -9.38 22.52 -17.61
CA PRO A 2 -9.52 23.77 -16.86
C PRO A 2 -8.15 24.29 -16.39
N SER A 3 -8.04 25.55 -15.95
CA SER A 3 -6.77 26.01 -15.36
C SER A 3 -6.43 25.24 -14.07
N TYR A 4 -5.16 25.21 -13.67
CA TYR A 4 -4.75 24.55 -12.42
C TYR A 4 -5.49 25.10 -11.19
N LYS A 5 -5.67 26.43 -11.12
CA LYS A 5 -6.39 27.10 -10.02
C LYS A 5 -7.86 26.70 -9.99
N ASP A 6 -8.51 26.67 -11.15
CA ASP A 6 -9.94 26.32 -11.26
C ASP A 6 -10.16 24.85 -10.92
N TRP A 7 -9.27 23.97 -11.40
CA TRP A 7 -9.28 22.55 -11.05
C TRP A 7 -9.17 22.36 -9.54
N LEU A 8 -8.19 23.00 -8.89
CA LEU A 8 -7.97 22.84 -7.45
C LEU A 8 -9.15 23.37 -6.63
N ARG A 9 -9.66 24.55 -6.98
CA ARG A 9 -10.83 25.15 -6.32
C ARG A 9 -12.03 24.22 -6.42
N ALA A 10 -12.29 23.70 -7.61
CA ALA A 10 -13.45 22.86 -7.82
C ALA A 10 -13.30 21.46 -7.20
N SER A 11 -12.08 20.93 -7.10
CA SER A 11 -11.78 19.73 -6.30
C SER A 11 -12.02 19.95 -4.81
N TRP A 12 -11.66 21.13 -4.29
CA TRP A 12 -11.95 21.51 -2.90
C TRP A 12 -13.45 21.63 -2.63
N ASP A 13 -14.17 22.30 -3.53
CA ASP A 13 -15.63 22.44 -3.42
C ASP A 13 -16.34 21.08 -3.47
N ASP A 14 -15.90 20.18 -4.35
CA ASP A 14 -16.41 18.80 -4.40
C ASP A 14 -16.12 18.02 -3.12
N TYR A 15 -14.93 18.20 -2.54
CA TYR A 15 -14.52 17.56 -1.30
C TYR A 15 -15.38 18.02 -0.11
N VAL A 16 -15.55 19.33 0.06
CA VAL A 16 -16.38 19.89 1.13
C VAL A 16 -17.82 19.42 0.99
N ARG A 17 -18.38 19.42 -0.24
CA ARG A 17 -19.74 18.94 -0.49
C ARG A 17 -19.91 17.47 -0.13
N ARG A 18 -18.93 16.62 -0.47
CA ARG A 18 -18.98 15.16 -0.26
C ARG A 18 -18.50 14.73 1.12
N TRP A 19 -18.00 15.66 1.93
CA TRP A 19 -17.34 15.39 3.20
C TRP A 19 -18.08 14.41 4.11
N PRO A 20 -19.39 14.59 4.39
CA PRO A 20 -20.10 13.70 5.31
C PRO A 20 -20.17 12.25 4.79
N THR A 21 -20.43 12.08 3.50
CA THR A 21 -20.48 10.76 2.86
C THR A 21 -19.11 10.09 2.90
N LEU A 22 -18.04 10.82 2.56
CA LEU A 22 -16.68 10.27 2.56
C LEU A 22 -16.24 9.85 3.96
N MET A 23 -16.56 10.66 4.98
CA MET A 23 -16.27 10.33 6.38
C MET A 23 -17.10 9.14 6.88
N ALA A 24 -18.37 9.04 6.49
CA ALA A 24 -19.20 7.91 6.86
C ALA A 24 -18.69 6.60 6.22
N VAL A 25 -18.34 6.61 4.94
CA VAL A 25 -17.76 5.45 4.25
C VAL A 25 -16.41 5.07 4.86
N ALA A 26 -15.52 6.04 5.07
CA ALA A 26 -14.22 5.82 5.68
C ALA A 26 -14.33 5.30 7.13
N GLY A 27 -15.29 5.81 7.90
CA GLY A 27 -15.57 5.37 9.26
C GLY A 27 -16.03 3.91 9.33
N VAL A 28 -17.05 3.55 8.53
CA VAL A 28 -17.58 2.17 8.48
C VAL A 28 -16.52 1.20 7.94
N GLY A 29 -15.91 1.53 6.80
CA GLY A 29 -14.90 0.68 6.19
C GLY A 29 -13.62 0.57 7.02
N GLY A 30 -13.20 1.67 7.65
CA GLY A 30 -12.07 1.69 8.59
C GLY A 30 -12.33 0.83 9.83
N ALA A 31 -13.51 0.95 10.43
CA ALA A 31 -13.90 0.10 11.57
C ALA A 31 -13.92 -1.39 11.17
N ALA A 32 -14.51 -1.73 10.02
CA ALA A 32 -14.51 -3.10 9.51
C ALA A 32 -13.08 -3.62 9.27
N THR A 33 -12.21 -2.82 8.67
CA THR A 33 -10.80 -3.16 8.41
C THR A 33 -10.06 -3.42 9.72
N LEU A 34 -10.21 -2.55 10.71
CA LEU A 34 -9.59 -2.72 12.03
C LEU A 34 -10.09 -4.00 12.71
N LEU A 35 -11.41 -4.22 12.74
CA LEU A 35 -11.97 -5.44 13.33
C LEU A 35 -11.46 -6.71 12.61
N GLY A 36 -11.44 -6.70 11.27
CA GLY A 36 -10.95 -7.82 10.48
C GLY A 36 -9.46 -8.11 10.68
N ALA A 37 -8.64 -7.09 10.95
CA ALA A 37 -7.22 -7.24 11.24
C ALA A 37 -6.95 -7.67 12.70
N PHE A 38 -7.67 -7.12 13.68
CA PHE A 38 -7.39 -7.36 15.10
C PHE A 38 -8.06 -8.60 15.68
N LEU A 39 -9.27 -8.97 15.22
CA LEU A 39 -9.98 -10.14 15.77
C LEU A 39 -9.19 -11.46 15.61
N PRO A 40 -8.56 -11.76 14.46
CA PRO A 40 -7.76 -12.98 14.33
C PRO A 40 -6.52 -12.99 15.25
N LEU A 41 -5.94 -11.81 15.54
CA LEU A 41 -4.81 -11.69 16.48
C LEU A 41 -5.25 -11.91 17.93
N LEU A 42 -6.42 -11.40 18.31
CA LEU A 42 -7.02 -11.68 19.62
C LEU A 42 -7.31 -13.18 19.78
N ALA A 43 -7.84 -13.82 18.74
CA ALA A 43 -8.05 -15.27 18.73
C ALA A 43 -6.74 -16.05 18.86
N ALA A 44 -5.67 -15.62 18.18
CA ALA A 44 -4.33 -16.21 18.32
C ALA A 44 -3.76 -16.06 19.74
N LEU A 45 -3.94 -14.89 20.36
CA LEU A 45 -3.54 -14.65 21.75
C LEU A 45 -4.27 -15.60 22.71
N LEU A 46 -5.59 -15.75 22.55
CA LEU A 46 -6.39 -16.68 23.36
C LEU A 46 -5.95 -18.13 23.14
N ALA A 47 -5.77 -18.56 21.88
CA ALA A 47 -5.29 -19.91 21.57
C ALA A 47 -3.92 -20.19 22.21
N SER A 48 -2.99 -19.23 22.14
CA SER A 48 -1.68 -19.37 22.79
C SER A 48 -1.80 -19.47 24.31
N SER A 49 -2.74 -18.76 24.94
CA SER A 49 -2.99 -18.87 26.38
C SER A 49 -3.58 -20.23 26.79
N MET A 50 -4.22 -20.93 25.86
CA MET A 50 -4.75 -22.29 26.05
C MET A 50 -3.73 -23.40 25.75
N GLY A 51 -2.45 -23.05 25.51
CA GLY A 51 -1.37 -24.01 25.30
C GLY A 51 -1.09 -24.35 23.84
N VAL A 52 -1.71 -23.67 22.87
CA VAL A 52 -1.29 -23.76 21.46
C VAL A 52 0.09 -23.12 21.32
N GLU A 53 0.98 -23.75 20.56
CA GLU A 53 2.30 -23.20 20.25
C GLU A 53 2.18 -21.77 19.69
N THR A 54 2.81 -20.81 20.36
CA THR A 54 2.70 -19.37 20.05
C THR A 54 3.02 -19.05 18.60
N TRP A 55 4.05 -19.68 18.03
CA TRP A 55 4.42 -19.46 16.63
C TRP A 55 3.30 -19.89 15.67
N THR A 56 2.72 -21.06 15.89
CA THR A 56 1.60 -21.57 15.10
C THR A 56 0.36 -20.70 15.26
N ALA A 57 0.01 -20.31 16.49
CA ALA A 57 -1.14 -19.46 16.77
C ALA A 57 -1.02 -18.08 16.10
N PHE A 58 0.08 -17.36 16.32
CA PHE A 58 0.29 -16.03 15.75
C PHE A 58 0.62 -16.07 14.25
N GLY A 59 1.27 -17.13 13.75
CA GLY A 59 1.51 -17.31 12.32
C GLY A 59 0.20 -17.44 11.52
N LEU A 60 -0.71 -18.29 12.00
CA LEU A 60 -2.03 -18.45 11.38
C LEU A 60 -2.90 -17.21 11.59
N GLY A 61 -3.01 -16.72 12.83
CA GLY A 61 -3.80 -15.53 13.15
C GLY A 61 -3.33 -14.30 12.39
N GLY A 62 -2.02 -14.09 12.29
CA GLY A 62 -1.41 -13.01 11.50
C GLY A 62 -1.69 -13.14 10.00
N SER A 63 -1.61 -14.35 9.44
CA SER A 63 -1.93 -14.59 8.03
C SER A 63 -3.39 -14.27 7.71
N VAL A 64 -4.32 -14.71 8.57
CA VAL A 64 -5.75 -14.40 8.43
C VAL A 64 -6.01 -12.90 8.61
N ALA A 65 -5.42 -12.28 9.64
CA ALA A 65 -5.51 -10.84 9.89
C ALA A 65 -5.06 -10.01 8.69
N LEU A 66 -3.93 -10.37 8.09
CA LEU A 66 -3.40 -9.69 6.90
C LEU A 66 -4.34 -9.87 5.70
N GLY A 67 -4.81 -11.10 5.44
CA GLY A 67 -5.71 -11.37 4.32
C GLY A 67 -7.04 -10.63 4.43
N VAL A 68 -7.71 -10.74 5.58
CA VAL A 68 -9.00 -10.08 5.84
C VAL A 68 -8.84 -8.57 5.90
N GLY A 69 -7.83 -8.06 6.62
CA GLY A 69 -7.55 -6.63 6.70
C GLY A 69 -7.25 -6.01 5.34
N PHE A 70 -6.45 -6.68 4.51
CA PHE A 70 -6.17 -6.22 3.15
C PHE A 70 -7.42 -6.19 2.26
N TRP A 71 -8.25 -7.24 2.34
CA TRP A 71 -9.51 -7.30 1.58
C TRP A 71 -10.48 -6.17 1.99
N LEU A 72 -10.70 -5.98 3.28
CA LEU A 72 -11.61 -4.94 3.80
C LEU A 72 -11.07 -3.52 3.56
N SER A 73 -9.75 -3.33 3.63
CA SER A 73 -9.12 -2.07 3.25
C SER A 73 -9.34 -1.77 1.77
N THR A 74 -9.20 -2.78 0.91
CA THR A 74 -9.43 -2.64 -0.54
C THR A 74 -10.89 -2.32 -0.84
N TRP A 75 -11.84 -3.00 -0.18
CA TRP A 75 -13.26 -2.68 -0.25
C TRP A 75 -13.55 -1.23 0.19
N THR A 76 -12.95 -0.78 1.29
CA THR A 76 -13.13 0.59 1.79
C THR A 76 -12.64 1.62 0.77
N GLN A 77 -11.47 1.40 0.16
CA GLN A 77 -10.94 2.27 -0.88
C GLN A 77 -11.85 2.29 -2.13
N ALA A 78 -12.37 1.12 -2.54
CA ALA A 78 -13.33 1.02 -3.62
C ALA A 78 -14.62 1.81 -3.30
N ALA A 79 -15.15 1.68 -2.09
CA ALA A 79 -16.35 2.39 -1.63
C ALA A 79 -16.16 3.91 -1.65
N ILE A 80 -15.03 4.41 -1.14
CA ILE A 80 -14.71 5.85 -1.15
C ILE A 80 -14.62 6.34 -2.59
N LEU A 81 -13.88 5.63 -3.45
CA LEU A 81 -13.75 6.01 -4.85
C LEU A 81 -15.10 6.02 -5.57
N ARG A 82 -15.95 5.03 -5.31
CA ARG A 82 -17.30 4.94 -5.89
C ARG A 82 -18.20 6.08 -5.45
N ALA A 83 -18.19 6.43 -4.16
CA ALA A 83 -18.92 7.58 -3.63
C ALA A 83 -18.52 8.89 -4.32
N VAL A 84 -17.26 9.02 -4.75
CA VAL A 84 -16.77 10.18 -5.49
C VAL A 84 -17.15 10.12 -6.97
N VAL A 85 -16.88 8.99 -7.63
CA VAL A 85 -17.00 8.82 -9.09
C VAL A 85 -18.46 8.79 -9.53
N CYS A 86 -19.32 8.10 -8.78
CA CYS A 86 -20.72 7.86 -9.12
C CYS A 86 -21.72 8.76 -8.38
N ASP A 87 -21.24 9.62 -7.48
CA ASP A 87 -22.08 10.47 -6.62
C ASP A 87 -23.08 9.71 -5.75
N GLU A 88 -22.67 8.51 -5.31
CA GLU A 88 -23.50 7.63 -4.49
C GLU A 88 -23.44 8.03 -3.00
N GLY A 89 -24.55 7.83 -2.29
CA GLY A 89 -24.61 7.94 -0.83
C GLY A 89 -23.88 6.80 -0.11
N THR A 90 -23.68 6.92 1.20
CA THR A 90 -22.87 5.99 2.00
C THR A 90 -23.27 4.52 1.83
N ALA A 91 -24.56 4.21 1.98
CA ALA A 91 -25.06 2.84 1.93
C ALA A 91 -24.90 2.21 0.53
N GLU A 92 -25.20 2.97 -0.52
CA GLU A 92 -25.09 2.52 -1.91
C GLU A 92 -23.62 2.34 -2.32
N ALA A 93 -22.75 3.27 -1.91
CA ALA A 93 -21.32 3.17 -2.16
C ALA A 93 -20.72 1.93 -1.49
N LEU A 94 -21.09 1.63 -0.24
CA LEU A 94 -20.61 0.45 0.50
C LEU A 94 -21.12 -0.87 -0.10
N SER A 95 -22.40 -0.96 -0.45
CA SER A 95 -22.99 -2.20 -0.98
C SER A 95 -22.48 -2.52 -2.38
N ARG A 96 -22.53 -1.56 -3.31
CA ARG A 96 -22.10 -1.79 -4.70
C ARG A 96 -20.60 -1.98 -4.84
N SER A 97 -19.80 -1.32 -4.01
CA SER A 97 -18.35 -1.54 -4.02
C SER A 97 -17.96 -2.94 -3.55
N TRP A 98 -18.75 -3.59 -2.70
CA TRP A 98 -18.49 -4.97 -2.28
C TRP A 98 -18.46 -5.92 -3.49
N GLU A 99 -19.46 -5.81 -4.37
CA GLU A 99 -19.56 -6.60 -5.60
C GLU A 99 -18.40 -6.33 -6.58
N MET A 100 -17.84 -5.12 -6.55
CA MET A 100 -16.74 -4.71 -7.42
C MET A 100 -15.35 -4.83 -6.78
N THR A 101 -15.25 -5.24 -5.51
CA THR A 101 -13.99 -5.22 -4.76
C THR A 101 -12.94 -6.13 -5.40
N SER A 102 -13.34 -7.30 -5.91
CA SER A 102 -12.43 -8.21 -6.61
C SER A 102 -11.83 -7.60 -7.88
N ALA A 103 -12.67 -6.98 -8.71
CA ALA A 103 -12.24 -6.33 -9.95
C ALA A 103 -11.36 -5.10 -9.67
N PHE A 104 -11.71 -4.32 -8.65
CA PHE A 104 -10.90 -3.19 -8.18
C PHE A 104 -9.54 -3.65 -7.64
N ALA A 105 -9.52 -4.69 -6.80
CA ALA A 105 -8.30 -5.30 -6.28
C ALA A 105 -7.40 -5.80 -7.41
N TRP A 106 -7.99 -6.42 -8.44
CA TRP A 106 -7.25 -6.89 -9.61
C TRP A 106 -6.56 -5.74 -10.37
N VAL A 107 -7.27 -4.64 -10.62
CA VAL A 107 -6.68 -3.46 -11.27
C VAL A 107 -5.58 -2.82 -10.41
N LEU A 108 -5.78 -2.75 -9.09
CA LEU A 108 -4.73 -2.28 -8.18
C LEU A 108 -3.50 -3.19 -8.21
N CYS A 109 -3.68 -4.51 -8.25
CA CYS A 109 -2.58 -5.46 -8.40
C CYS A 109 -1.81 -5.22 -9.71
N LEU A 110 -2.51 -5.07 -10.84
CA LEU A 110 -1.87 -4.76 -12.13
C LEU A 110 -1.10 -3.45 -12.09
N PHE A 111 -1.70 -2.41 -11.48
CA PHE A 111 -1.05 -1.11 -11.27
C PHE A 111 0.23 -1.25 -10.44
N MET A 112 0.15 -1.87 -9.27
CA MET A 112 1.28 -2.03 -8.35
C MET A 112 2.38 -2.89 -8.94
N LEU A 113 2.04 -3.95 -9.69
CA LEU A 113 3.02 -4.79 -10.38
C LEU A 113 3.71 -4.04 -11.52
N ALA A 114 2.98 -3.26 -12.31
CA ALA A 114 3.56 -2.48 -13.40
C ALA A 114 4.44 -1.33 -12.87
N ALA A 115 3.92 -0.52 -11.95
CA ALA A 115 4.66 0.59 -11.36
C ALA A 115 5.83 0.10 -10.50
N GLY A 116 5.61 -0.93 -9.66
CA GLY A 116 6.64 -1.58 -8.86
C GLY A 116 7.72 -2.22 -9.71
N GLY A 117 7.36 -2.92 -10.78
CA GLY A 117 8.32 -3.43 -11.77
C GLY A 117 9.14 -2.30 -12.41
N GLY A 118 8.49 -1.16 -12.69
CA GLY A 118 9.16 0.07 -13.09
C GLY A 118 10.21 0.53 -12.08
N PHE A 119 9.85 0.63 -10.80
CA PHE A 119 10.77 1.03 -9.72
C PHE A 119 11.93 0.05 -9.51
N TYR A 120 11.69 -1.26 -9.68
CA TYR A 120 12.75 -2.28 -9.64
C TYR A 120 13.77 -2.11 -10.76
N LEU A 121 13.34 -1.68 -11.94
CA LEU A 121 14.25 -1.34 -13.02
C LEU A 121 14.99 -0.04 -12.70
N LEU A 122 14.26 1.06 -12.50
CA LEU A 122 14.79 2.40 -12.21
C LEU A 122 13.71 3.30 -11.59
N LEU A 123 14.14 4.33 -10.83
CA LEU A 123 13.22 5.29 -10.20
C LEU A 123 12.32 6.03 -11.22
N VAL A 124 12.90 6.54 -12.29
CA VAL A 124 12.18 7.37 -13.28
C VAL A 124 11.08 6.59 -14.01
N PRO A 125 11.33 5.38 -14.57
CA PRO A 125 10.27 4.53 -15.12
C PRO A 125 9.14 4.22 -14.14
N GLY A 126 9.46 3.94 -12.86
CA GLY A 126 8.45 3.71 -11.82
C GLY A 126 7.50 4.90 -11.67
N ILE A 127 8.02 6.13 -11.59
CA ILE A 127 7.22 7.35 -11.50
C ILE A 127 6.37 7.56 -12.77
N LEU A 128 6.96 7.37 -13.96
CA LEU A 128 6.24 7.55 -15.23
C LEU A 128 5.06 6.58 -15.36
N LEU A 129 5.29 5.29 -15.07
CA LEU A 129 4.24 4.27 -15.08
C LEU A 129 3.19 4.53 -14.00
N GLY A 130 3.63 5.00 -12.82
CA GLY A 130 2.75 5.46 -11.75
C GLY A 130 1.75 6.50 -12.25
N VAL A 131 2.22 7.56 -12.92
CA VAL A 131 1.35 8.61 -13.49
C VAL A 131 0.47 8.06 -14.61
N LEU A 132 1.00 7.27 -15.53
CA LEU A 132 0.27 6.76 -16.70
C LEU A 132 -0.87 5.82 -16.33
N PHE A 133 -0.71 5.01 -15.28
CA PHE A 133 -1.70 4.02 -14.85
C PHE A 133 -2.53 4.45 -13.64
N PHE A 134 -2.25 5.61 -13.03
CA PHE A 134 -2.88 6.08 -11.80
C PHE A 134 -4.42 6.06 -11.84
N PHE A 135 -5.03 6.36 -13.00
CA PHE A 135 -6.48 6.46 -13.12
C PHE A 135 -7.17 5.16 -13.53
N ALA A 136 -6.43 4.06 -13.73
CA ALA A 136 -7.02 2.76 -14.05
C ALA A 136 -8.09 2.32 -13.04
N PRO A 137 -7.89 2.47 -11.70
CA PRO A 137 -8.92 2.12 -10.73
C PRO A 137 -10.16 3.02 -10.83
N VAL A 138 -10.01 4.27 -11.26
CA VAL A 138 -11.14 5.20 -11.48
C VAL A 138 -12.01 4.73 -12.64
N TYR A 139 -11.39 4.34 -13.75
CA TYR A 139 -12.11 3.84 -14.93
C TYR A 139 -12.77 2.47 -14.69
N GLN A 140 -12.16 1.63 -13.85
CA GLN A 140 -12.78 0.40 -13.35
C GLN A 140 -14.04 0.69 -12.54
N MET A 141 -13.96 1.62 -11.57
CA MET A 141 -15.09 1.92 -10.69
C MET A 141 -16.21 2.69 -11.38
N SER A 142 -15.90 3.47 -12.43
CA SER A 142 -16.92 4.11 -13.26
C SER A 142 -17.62 3.15 -14.23
N GLY A 143 -17.12 1.91 -14.37
CA GLY A 143 -17.62 0.94 -15.34
C GLY A 143 -17.25 1.24 -16.79
N GLU A 144 -16.29 2.15 -17.04
CA GLU A 144 -15.87 2.50 -18.41
C GLU A 144 -14.99 1.41 -19.04
N ALA A 145 -14.17 0.75 -18.24
CA ALA A 145 -13.29 -0.33 -18.69
C ALA A 145 -12.94 -1.25 -17.52
N GLU A 146 -12.64 -2.51 -17.82
CA GLU A 146 -12.32 -3.51 -16.80
C GLU A 146 -10.88 -4.03 -16.89
N GLY A 147 -10.27 -4.35 -15.75
CA GLY A 147 -9.00 -5.05 -15.66
C GLY A 147 -7.88 -4.39 -16.45
N MET A 148 -7.28 -5.14 -17.38
CA MET A 148 -6.21 -4.64 -18.24
C MET A 148 -6.68 -3.50 -19.16
N ARG A 149 -7.93 -3.50 -19.62
CA ARG A 149 -8.46 -2.44 -20.47
C ARG A 149 -8.54 -1.10 -19.74
N ALA A 150 -8.76 -1.13 -18.42
CA ALA A 150 -8.74 0.09 -17.60
C ALA A 150 -7.33 0.71 -17.53
N MET A 151 -6.29 -0.12 -17.46
CA MET A 151 -4.89 0.30 -17.53
C MET A 151 -4.56 0.94 -18.89
N GLU A 152 -5.01 0.31 -19.99
CA GLU A 152 -4.80 0.81 -21.35
C GLU A 152 -5.54 2.13 -21.60
N LEU A 153 -6.77 2.26 -21.08
CA LEU A 153 -7.55 3.50 -21.16
C LEU A 153 -6.90 4.64 -20.37
N SER A 154 -6.38 4.34 -19.17
CA SER A 154 -5.60 5.32 -18.39
C SER A 154 -4.38 5.79 -19.17
N TRP A 155 -3.62 4.86 -19.73
CA TRP A 155 -2.47 5.21 -20.55
C TRP A 155 -2.85 6.11 -21.74
N ALA A 156 -3.90 5.74 -22.49
CA ALA A 156 -4.31 6.47 -23.69
C ALA A 156 -4.74 7.92 -23.37
N ARG A 157 -5.42 8.13 -22.23
CA ARG A 157 -5.88 9.47 -21.82
C ARG A 157 -4.79 10.30 -21.15
N VAL A 158 -3.88 9.68 -20.42
CA VAL A 158 -2.82 10.39 -19.68
C VAL A 158 -1.61 10.70 -20.56
N ARG A 159 -1.16 9.77 -21.42
CA ARG A 159 0.09 9.92 -22.19
C ARG A 159 0.21 11.26 -22.94
N PRO A 160 -0.82 11.75 -23.66
CA PRO A 160 -0.73 13.03 -24.38
C PRO A 160 -0.60 14.25 -23.46
N ARG A 161 -0.94 14.11 -22.17
CA ARG A 161 -1.02 15.18 -21.17
C ARG A 161 -0.27 14.82 -19.88
N MET A 162 0.74 13.96 -19.99
CA MET A 162 1.39 13.34 -18.83
C MET A 162 1.99 14.37 -17.88
N GLY A 163 2.58 15.45 -18.39
CA GLY A 163 3.14 16.53 -17.56
C GLY A 163 2.07 17.26 -16.75
N GLU A 164 0.94 17.60 -17.38
CA GLU A 164 -0.17 18.28 -16.71
C GLU A 164 -0.87 17.36 -15.68
N ALA A 165 -1.12 16.10 -16.05
CA ALA A 165 -1.68 15.10 -15.14
C ALA A 165 -0.74 14.84 -13.95
N GLY A 166 0.56 14.65 -14.21
CA GLY A 166 1.57 14.41 -13.19
C GLY A 166 1.71 15.58 -12.22
N LEU A 167 1.70 16.82 -12.71
CA LEU A 167 1.77 18.02 -11.86
C LEU A 167 0.56 18.12 -10.93
N ARG A 168 -0.66 17.91 -11.46
CA ARG A 168 -1.89 17.95 -10.67
C ARG A 168 -1.98 16.80 -9.67
N LEU A 169 -1.58 15.59 -10.05
CA LEU A 169 -1.48 14.46 -9.12
C LEU A 169 -0.47 14.72 -8.00
N SER A 170 0.69 15.29 -8.34
CA SER A 170 1.70 15.66 -7.35
C SER A 170 1.17 16.71 -6.38
N ALA A 171 0.45 17.72 -6.89
CA ALA A 171 -0.19 18.73 -6.06
C ALA A 171 -1.26 18.15 -5.13
N ALA A 172 -2.16 17.30 -5.66
CA ALA A 172 -3.16 16.62 -4.84
C ALA A 172 -2.48 15.79 -3.74
N GLY A 173 -1.44 15.02 -4.08
CA GLY A 173 -0.66 14.23 -3.14
C GLY A 173 -0.01 15.10 -2.05
N LEU A 174 0.64 16.20 -2.42
CA LEU A 174 1.24 17.14 -1.47
C LEU A 174 0.21 17.73 -0.50
N ILE A 175 -0.97 18.14 -1.00
CA ILE A 175 -2.05 18.67 -0.16
C ILE A 175 -2.58 17.58 0.78
N THR A 176 -2.74 16.35 0.29
CA THR A 176 -3.17 15.21 1.11
C THR A 176 -2.15 14.84 2.19
N MET A 177 -0.85 14.93 1.89
CA MET A 177 0.23 14.60 2.83
C MET A 177 0.60 15.75 3.78
N ALA A 178 0.26 17.00 3.45
CA ALA A 178 0.65 18.16 4.23
C ALA A 178 0.28 18.08 5.73
N PRO A 179 -0.91 17.58 6.14
CA PRO A 179 -1.23 17.41 7.55
C PRO A 179 -0.25 16.51 8.28
N SER A 180 0.26 15.46 7.62
CA SER A 180 1.19 14.48 8.20
C SER A 180 2.57 15.07 8.53
N TRP A 181 2.90 16.28 8.05
CA TRP A 181 4.13 16.97 8.41
C TRP A 181 4.09 17.60 9.81
N ILE A 182 2.91 17.69 10.43
CA ILE A 182 2.76 18.16 11.81
C ILE A 182 2.88 16.93 12.74
N PRO A 183 3.93 16.83 13.58
CA PRO A 183 4.09 15.70 14.50
C PRO A 183 2.87 15.55 15.42
N PHE A 184 2.48 14.30 15.70
CA PHE A 184 1.34 13.88 16.54
C PHE A 184 -0.05 14.31 16.04
N VAL A 185 -0.25 15.60 15.74
CA VAL A 185 -1.51 16.16 15.23
C VAL A 185 -1.82 15.66 13.83
N GLY A 186 -0.79 15.55 12.98
CA GLY A 186 -0.94 15.10 11.60
C GLY A 186 -1.51 13.70 11.47
N TRP A 187 -1.20 12.80 12.40
CA TRP A 187 -1.73 11.43 12.41
C TRP A 187 -3.22 11.38 12.73
N LEU A 188 -3.70 12.30 13.57
CA LEU A 188 -5.12 12.43 13.89
C LEU A 188 -5.91 13.11 12.76
N ILE A 189 -5.30 14.08 12.07
CA ILE A 189 -5.97 14.86 11.01
C ILE A 189 -5.86 14.19 9.62
N ALA A 190 -4.81 13.43 9.34
CA ALA A 190 -4.60 12.81 8.04
C ALA A 190 -5.77 11.93 7.54
N PRO A 191 -6.45 11.12 8.38
CA PRO A 191 -7.62 10.34 7.93
C PRO A 191 -8.75 11.22 7.42
N PHE A 192 -8.93 12.39 8.03
CA PHE A 192 -9.88 13.40 7.58
C PHE A 192 -9.42 13.95 6.22
N TRP A 193 -8.16 14.31 6.02
CA TRP A 193 -7.72 14.90 4.76
C TRP A 193 -7.56 13.92 3.59
N SER A 194 -7.40 12.62 3.88
CA SER A 194 -7.11 11.57 2.90
C SER A 194 -8.06 11.54 1.69
N PRO A 195 -9.40 11.64 1.85
CA PRO A 195 -10.33 11.59 0.72
C PRO A 195 -10.18 12.75 -0.27
N PHE A 196 -9.54 13.86 0.10
CA PHE A 196 -9.28 14.97 -0.83
C PHE A 196 -8.48 14.49 -2.06
N GLY A 197 -7.45 13.65 -1.85
CA GLY A 197 -6.63 13.12 -2.95
C GLY A 197 -7.46 12.29 -3.93
N ILE A 198 -8.42 11.51 -3.41
CA ILE A 198 -9.34 10.70 -4.23
C ILE A 198 -10.30 11.60 -5.01
N VAL A 199 -10.86 12.64 -4.38
CA VAL A 199 -11.74 13.63 -5.05
C VAL A 199 -11.01 14.36 -6.16
N ALA A 200 -9.82 14.88 -5.88
CA ALA A 200 -9.00 15.59 -6.87
C ALA A 200 -8.63 14.69 -8.06
N SER A 201 -8.28 13.44 -7.78
CA SER A 201 -7.92 12.44 -8.79
C SER A 201 -9.12 12.03 -9.65
N ALA A 202 -10.28 11.78 -9.06
CA ALA A 202 -11.49 11.45 -9.80
C ALA A 202 -11.93 12.61 -10.70
N ARG A 203 -11.81 13.86 -10.20
CA ARG A 203 -12.08 15.05 -11.02
C ARG A 203 -11.10 15.18 -12.18
N LEU A 204 -9.81 14.95 -11.93
CA LEU A 204 -8.80 14.94 -12.99
C LEU A 204 -9.06 13.84 -14.03
N ALA A 205 -9.51 12.65 -13.60
CA ALA A 205 -9.90 11.58 -14.51
C ALA A 205 -11.08 11.97 -15.42
N ARG A 206 -12.07 12.72 -14.88
CA ARG A 206 -13.18 13.29 -15.66
C ARG A 206 -12.67 14.32 -16.68
N ASP A 207 -11.82 15.27 -16.26
CA ASP A 207 -11.22 16.26 -17.17
C ASP A 207 -10.43 15.59 -18.31
N LEU A 208 -9.72 14.51 -18.01
CA LEU A 208 -8.96 13.73 -19.01
C LEU A 208 -9.87 12.98 -19.98
N ARG A 209 -10.97 12.41 -19.48
CA ARG A 209 -12.01 11.76 -20.29
C ARG A 209 -12.66 12.75 -21.24
N ASP A 210 -13.09 13.90 -20.73
CA ASP A 210 -13.80 14.90 -21.52
C ASP A 210 -12.88 15.51 -22.59
N ALA A 211 -11.59 15.60 -22.30
CA ALA A 211 -10.60 16.08 -23.25
C ALA A 211 -10.14 15.01 -24.27
N ALA A 212 -10.46 13.72 -24.08
CA ALA A 212 -10.14 12.64 -25.01
C ALA A 212 -11.21 11.52 -24.95
N PRO A 213 -12.44 11.80 -25.41
CA PRO A 213 -13.55 10.85 -25.33
C PRO A 213 -13.29 9.60 -26.19
N ASP A 214 -12.69 9.78 -27.37
CA ASP A 214 -12.42 8.72 -28.36
C ASP A 214 -11.03 8.10 -28.22
N ALA A 215 -10.42 8.20 -27.04
CA ALA A 215 -9.08 7.66 -26.79
C ALA A 215 -9.05 6.14 -27.07
N GLN A 216 -8.24 5.72 -28.04
CA GLN A 216 -8.09 4.30 -28.37
C GLN A 216 -7.03 3.65 -27.46
N PRO A 217 -7.41 2.67 -26.62
CA PRO A 217 -6.48 2.00 -25.72
C PRO A 217 -5.43 1.20 -26.53
N PRO A 218 -4.12 1.43 -26.32
CA PRO A 218 -3.10 0.58 -26.91
C PRO A 218 -3.08 -0.79 -26.24
N ARG A 219 -2.63 -1.83 -26.95
CA ARG A 219 -2.45 -3.17 -26.36
C ARG A 219 -1.19 -3.20 -25.49
N LEU A 220 -1.35 -3.10 -24.17
CA LEU A 220 -0.22 -3.04 -23.22
C LEU A 220 -0.03 -4.34 -22.43
N GLY A 221 -0.85 -5.37 -22.68
CA GLY A 221 -0.81 -6.62 -21.92
C GLY A 221 0.58 -7.24 -21.80
N ALA A 222 1.36 -7.30 -22.90
CA ALA A 222 2.71 -7.87 -22.88
C ALA A 222 3.70 -7.03 -22.04
N LEU A 223 3.60 -5.70 -22.11
CA LEU A 223 4.44 -4.79 -21.31
C LEU A 223 4.13 -4.95 -19.82
N VAL A 224 2.84 -4.93 -19.45
CA VAL A 224 2.42 -5.09 -18.06
C VAL A 224 2.78 -6.47 -17.54
N ALA A 225 2.62 -7.53 -18.34
CA ALA A 225 3.06 -8.88 -17.95
C ALA A 225 4.57 -8.94 -17.71
N GLY A 226 5.38 -8.34 -18.61
CA GLY A 226 6.84 -8.28 -18.46
C GLY A 226 7.26 -7.53 -17.19
N LEU A 227 6.70 -6.36 -16.93
CA LEU A 227 6.96 -5.59 -15.71
C LEU A 227 6.50 -6.33 -14.45
N SER A 228 5.35 -7.00 -14.52
CA SER A 228 4.82 -7.81 -13.42
C SER A 228 5.75 -8.96 -13.07
N LEU A 229 6.32 -9.63 -14.08
CA LEU A 229 7.31 -10.68 -13.88
C LEU A 229 8.57 -10.14 -13.22
N VAL A 230 9.08 -8.99 -13.67
CA VAL A 230 10.24 -8.33 -13.05
C VAL A 230 9.96 -8.02 -11.57
N CYS A 231 8.79 -7.45 -11.28
CA CYS A 231 8.39 -7.15 -9.90
C CYS A 231 8.30 -8.42 -9.04
N ALA A 232 7.62 -9.46 -9.54
CA ALA A 232 7.47 -10.73 -8.83
C ALA A 232 8.81 -11.43 -8.56
N LEU A 233 9.72 -11.43 -9.53
CA LEU A 233 11.07 -11.96 -9.37
C LEU A 233 11.87 -11.13 -8.36
N GLY A 234 11.81 -9.80 -8.43
CA GLY A 234 12.48 -8.90 -7.50
C GLY A 234 12.02 -9.11 -6.05
N VAL A 235 10.71 -9.19 -5.82
CA VAL A 235 10.13 -9.50 -4.52
C VAL A 235 10.53 -10.92 -4.06
N GLY A 236 10.42 -11.92 -4.94
CA GLY A 236 10.79 -13.29 -4.63
C GLY A 236 12.25 -13.44 -4.21
N LEU A 237 13.17 -12.83 -4.95
CA LEU A 237 14.60 -12.82 -4.62
C LEU A 237 14.89 -12.09 -3.31
N SER A 238 14.21 -10.96 -3.05
CA SER A 238 14.36 -10.20 -1.81
C SER A 238 13.86 -10.98 -0.60
N CYS A 239 12.68 -11.60 -0.69
CA CYS A 239 12.12 -12.46 0.34
C CYS A 239 13.01 -13.68 0.60
N TRP A 240 13.49 -14.34 -0.45
CA TRP A 240 14.40 -15.48 -0.36
C TRP A 240 15.73 -15.11 0.28
N GLY A 241 16.30 -13.96 -0.10
CA GLY A 241 17.51 -13.40 0.50
C GLY A 241 17.33 -13.13 1.99
N GLY A 242 16.21 -12.51 2.36
CA GLY A 242 15.85 -12.26 3.76
C GLY A 242 15.67 -13.55 4.57
N LEU A 243 14.97 -14.54 4.03
CA LEU A 243 14.78 -15.85 4.67
C LEU A 243 16.09 -16.60 4.86
N ARG A 244 16.98 -16.60 3.85
CA ARG A 244 18.31 -17.21 3.96
C ARG A 244 19.21 -16.48 4.95
N ALA A 245 19.16 -15.15 4.96
CA ALA A 245 19.91 -14.36 5.94
C ALA A 245 19.42 -14.69 7.36
N TYR A 246 18.11 -14.75 7.57
CA TYR A 246 17.49 -15.13 8.83
C TYR A 246 17.86 -16.57 9.26
N SER A 247 17.78 -17.55 8.34
CA SER A 247 18.09 -18.95 8.67
C SER A 247 19.55 -19.13 9.06
N ARG A 248 20.48 -18.50 8.34
CA ARG A 248 21.91 -18.51 8.68
C ARG A 248 22.19 -17.84 10.02
N LEU A 249 21.52 -16.73 10.30
CA LEU A 249 21.69 -16.01 11.56
C LEU A 249 21.15 -16.83 12.74
N ARG A 250 20.04 -17.53 12.54
CA ARG A 250 19.48 -18.48 13.51
C ARG A 250 20.40 -19.69 13.73
N GLU A 251 20.91 -20.31 12.67
CA GLU A 251 21.84 -21.45 12.77
C GLU A 251 23.16 -21.05 13.46
N ALA A 252 23.71 -19.88 13.13
CA ALA A 252 24.89 -19.34 13.79
C ALA A 252 24.63 -19.08 15.29
N ALA A 253 23.43 -18.61 15.64
CA ALA A 253 23.02 -18.40 17.03
C ALA A 253 22.90 -19.73 17.80
N LEU A 254 22.23 -20.71 17.22
CA LEU A 254 21.98 -22.01 17.87
C LEU A 254 23.24 -22.88 17.95
N SER A 255 24.18 -22.76 17.01
CA SER A 255 25.44 -23.53 16.99
C SER A 255 26.54 -22.94 17.87
N GLY A 256 26.33 -21.77 18.50
CA GLY A 256 27.39 -21.04 19.22
C GLY A 256 28.47 -20.44 18.30
N ASN A 257 28.36 -20.60 16.98
CA ASN A 257 29.32 -20.06 16.02
C ASN A 257 29.28 -18.53 15.91
N LEU A 258 28.24 -17.87 16.44
CA LEU A 258 28.25 -16.40 16.60
C LEU A 258 29.47 -15.92 17.40
N PHE A 259 29.91 -16.68 18.42
CA PHE A 259 31.09 -16.34 19.23
C PHE A 259 32.41 -16.44 18.44
N ALA A 260 32.46 -17.28 17.40
CA ALA A 260 33.64 -17.42 16.55
C ALA A 260 33.84 -16.24 15.58
N ALA A 261 32.79 -15.46 15.31
CA ALA A 261 32.84 -14.26 14.47
C ALA A 261 33.26 -12.98 15.23
N GLY A 262 33.79 -13.11 16.45
CA GLY A 262 34.26 -12.00 17.28
C GLY A 262 33.15 -11.22 17.97
N LEU A 263 31.94 -11.79 18.08
CA LEU A 263 30.92 -11.28 18.99
C LEU A 263 31.34 -11.57 20.42
N ASP A 264 31.27 -10.55 21.28
CA ASP A 264 31.42 -10.75 22.71
C ASP A 264 30.35 -11.73 23.22
N GLN A 265 30.73 -12.51 24.24
CA GLN A 265 29.89 -13.58 24.77
C GLN A 265 28.54 -13.07 25.26
N GLU A 266 28.50 -11.82 25.73
CA GLU A 266 27.33 -11.19 26.31
C GLU A 266 26.28 -10.86 25.23
N THR A 267 26.73 -10.28 24.11
CA THR A 267 25.89 -9.94 22.97
C THR A 267 25.39 -11.18 22.24
N GLY A 268 26.22 -12.23 22.11
CA GLY A 268 25.77 -13.52 21.56
C GLY A 268 24.69 -14.17 22.44
N ASN A 269 24.87 -14.18 23.76
CA ASN A 269 23.85 -14.67 24.69
C ASN A 269 22.57 -13.83 24.66
N ALA A 270 22.69 -12.51 24.51
CA ALA A 270 21.55 -11.61 24.36
C ALA A 270 20.76 -11.91 23.07
N LEU A 271 21.43 -12.11 21.94
CA LEU A 271 20.80 -12.49 20.67
C LEU A 271 20.09 -13.85 20.76
N ILE A 272 20.73 -14.85 21.36
CA ILE A 272 20.12 -16.17 21.57
C ILE A 272 18.86 -16.03 22.41
N ALA A 273 18.94 -15.31 23.53
CA ALA A 273 17.80 -15.09 24.42
C ALA A 273 16.65 -14.35 23.71
N VAL A 274 16.94 -13.40 22.81
CA VAL A 274 15.92 -12.70 22.02
C VAL A 274 15.26 -13.66 21.04
N LEU A 275 16.05 -14.46 20.33
CA LEU A 275 15.54 -15.43 19.36
C LEU A 275 14.78 -16.60 20.00
N SER A 276 15.11 -16.97 21.23
CA SER A 276 14.37 -17.98 22.00
C SER A 276 13.17 -17.42 22.76
N GLY A 277 12.93 -16.10 22.71
CA GLY A 277 11.83 -15.45 23.42
C GLY A 277 12.03 -15.34 24.94
N THR A 278 13.24 -15.60 25.45
CA THR A 278 13.57 -15.59 26.89
C THR A 278 14.40 -14.38 27.33
N ALA A 279 14.65 -13.42 26.42
CA ALA A 279 15.49 -12.25 26.72
C ALA A 279 14.86 -11.29 27.73
N SER A 280 15.70 -10.87 28.70
CA SER A 280 15.46 -9.70 29.54
C SER A 280 15.50 -8.40 28.73
N GLU A 281 14.98 -7.31 29.29
CA GLU A 281 14.95 -6.00 28.63
C GLU A 281 16.36 -5.49 28.27
N GLY A 282 17.33 -5.69 29.16
CA GLY A 282 18.74 -5.37 28.90
C GLY A 282 19.35 -6.20 27.76
N GLN A 283 18.97 -7.47 27.63
CA GLN A 283 19.40 -8.32 26.51
C GLN A 283 18.76 -7.89 25.20
N ARG A 284 17.49 -7.47 25.21
CA ARG A 284 16.81 -6.92 24.03
C ARG A 284 17.49 -5.64 23.55
N GLN A 285 17.83 -4.73 24.46
CA GLN A 285 18.54 -3.49 24.12
C GLN A 285 19.93 -3.78 23.53
N LYS A 286 20.72 -4.66 24.16
CA LYS A 286 22.05 -5.04 23.62
C LYS A 286 21.97 -5.69 22.24
N ALA A 287 21.02 -6.60 22.03
CA ALA A 287 20.81 -7.22 20.73
C ALA A 287 20.40 -6.18 19.66
N PHE A 288 19.59 -5.20 20.04
CA PHE A 288 19.18 -4.10 19.17
C PHE A 288 20.37 -3.18 18.81
N ASP A 289 21.14 -2.73 19.80
CA ASP A 289 22.31 -1.88 19.60
C ASP A 289 23.33 -2.57 18.67
N PHE A 290 23.55 -3.88 18.85
CA PHE A 290 24.39 -4.67 17.96
C PHE A 290 23.86 -4.70 16.52
N ALA A 291 22.55 -4.90 16.32
CA ALA A 291 21.94 -4.89 15.00
C ALA A 291 22.07 -3.53 14.31
N VAL A 292 21.91 -2.43 15.07
CA VAL A 292 22.11 -1.06 14.57
C VAL A 292 23.57 -0.83 14.16
N VAL A 293 24.53 -1.21 15.01
CA VAL A 293 25.97 -1.06 14.69
C VAL A 293 26.35 -1.89 13.45
N ARG A 294 25.94 -3.16 13.38
CA ARG A 294 26.26 -4.02 12.22
C ARG A 294 25.59 -3.55 10.93
N SER A 295 24.34 -3.08 10.98
CA SER A 295 23.67 -2.56 9.78
C SER A 295 24.41 -1.34 9.23
N SER A 296 24.92 -0.44 10.08
CA SER A 296 25.73 0.71 9.64
C SER A 296 27.03 0.32 8.92
N VAL A 297 27.66 -0.79 9.33
CA VAL A 297 28.87 -1.34 8.68
C VAL A 297 28.55 -1.96 7.32
N ILE A 298 27.39 -2.61 7.18
CA ILE A 298 26.97 -3.20 5.90
C ILE A 298 26.67 -2.11 4.86
N PHE A 299 26.13 -0.96 5.27
CA PHE A 299 25.86 0.17 4.37
C PHE A 299 27.08 1.05 4.06
N THR A 300 28.21 0.84 4.74
CA THR A 300 29.47 1.56 4.50
C THR A 300 30.55 0.73 3.83
N ALA A 301 30.28 -0.56 3.57
CA ALA A 301 31.18 -1.41 2.80
C ALA A 301 31.14 -0.99 1.31
N PRO A 302 32.31 -0.74 0.68
CA PRO A 302 32.43 -0.26 -0.70
C PRO A 302 31.96 -1.28 -1.74
#